data_AF-A0A6P0K285-F1
#
_entry.id   AF-A0A6P0K285-F1
#
_cell.length_a   1.000
_cell.length_b   1.000
_cell.length_c   1.000
_cell.angle_alpha   90.00
_cell.angle_beta   90.00
_cell.angle_gamma   90.00
#
_symmetry.space_group_name_H-M   'P 1'
#
loop_
_entity.id
_entity.type
_entity.pdbx_description
1 polymer ?
#
loop_
_entity_poly.entity_id
_entity_poly.type
_entity_poly.pdbx_seq_one_letter_code
_entity_poly.pdbx_strand_id
1 'polypeptide(L)'
;MKRIVLGSSLFLLAILFGCNNNQSISEQQGEPQVIDLTQTGCQFLETESKDYQFNTNSKQDCERINSQTLAERQGEFKPLNLQPGKYIFRVTNSNVPYELGFYLRGEGLNQARLPKVSGGGLTTGVTQDYKITLVSGKYVFSCPLNPTPDYPVIVQ
;
A
#
# COMPACT_ATOMS: atom_id res chain seq x y z
N MET A 1 -89.50 17.32 -23.94
CA MET A 1 -89.37 16.54 -22.68
C MET A 1 -88.06 15.76 -22.73
N LYS A 2 -87.23 15.89 -21.68
CA LYS A 2 -86.05 15.06 -21.31
C LYS A 2 -84.85 15.05 -22.28
N ARG A 3 -83.59 15.13 -21.86
CA ARG A 3 -82.88 15.64 -20.66
C ARG A 3 -81.38 15.48 -21.00
N ILE A 4 -80.59 16.55 -20.82
CA ILE A 4 -79.25 16.61 -20.21
C ILE A 4 -78.11 15.75 -20.83
N VAL A 5 -77.14 16.46 -21.39
CA VAL A 5 -75.73 16.05 -21.58
C VAL A 5 -74.96 16.43 -20.31
N LEU A 6 -74.02 15.58 -19.85
CA LEU A 6 -72.64 15.89 -19.41
C LEU A 6 -72.12 14.86 -18.38
N GLY A 7 -70.98 14.24 -18.72
CA GLY A 7 -69.77 14.33 -17.89
C GLY A 7 -69.49 13.26 -16.83
N SER A 8 -68.22 12.81 -16.87
CA SER A 8 -67.38 12.17 -15.81
C SER A 8 -67.05 10.72 -16.15
N SER A 9 -65.96 10.44 -16.87
CA SER A 9 -64.57 10.51 -16.39
C SER A 9 -64.38 9.69 -15.12
N LEU A 10 -63.97 8.43 -15.27
CA LEU A 10 -63.47 7.60 -14.19
C LEU A 10 -62.22 6.84 -14.67
N PHE A 11 -61.08 7.46 -14.37
CA PHE A 11 -59.77 6.88 -14.05
C PHE A 11 -59.40 5.52 -14.67
N LEU A 12 -58.63 5.56 -15.77
CA LEU A 12 -57.64 4.52 -16.04
C LEU A 12 -56.49 4.68 -15.03
N LEU A 13 -56.33 3.69 -14.15
CA LEU A 13 -55.16 3.57 -13.29
C LEU A 13 -53.98 3.09 -14.14
N ALA A 14 -53.19 4.03 -14.67
CA ALA A 14 -51.91 3.72 -15.29
C ALA A 14 -50.90 3.37 -14.18
N ILE A 15 -50.61 2.08 -14.03
CA ILE A 15 -49.49 1.62 -13.19
C ILE A 15 -48.20 1.96 -13.95
N LEU A 16 -47.61 3.10 -13.61
CA LEU A 16 -46.23 3.42 -13.97
C LEU A 16 -45.34 2.50 -13.13
N PHE A 17 -44.91 1.38 -13.72
CA PHE A 17 -43.75 0.66 -13.24
C PHE A 17 -42.54 1.57 -13.41
N GLY A 18 -42.18 2.28 -12.33
CA GLY A 18 -40.90 2.95 -12.23
C GLY A 18 -39.80 1.90 -12.29
N CYS A 19 -38.98 1.95 -13.35
CA CYS A 19 -37.67 1.30 -13.33
C CYS A 19 -36.86 1.96 -12.22
N ASN A 20 -36.81 1.32 -11.05
CA ASN A 20 -35.79 1.60 -10.05
C ASN A 20 -34.44 1.26 -10.68
N ASN A 21 -33.80 2.26 -11.27
CA ASN A 21 -32.37 2.23 -11.59
C ASN A 21 -31.60 2.25 -10.25
N ASN A 22 -31.59 1.11 -9.57
CA ASN A 22 -30.53 0.80 -8.64
C ASN A 22 -29.28 0.52 -9.48
N GLN A 23 -28.62 1.58 -9.92
CA GLN A 23 -27.23 1.50 -10.33
C GLN A 23 -26.41 1.18 -9.08
N SER A 24 -26.26 -0.11 -8.79
CA SER A 24 -25.16 -0.58 -7.98
C SER A 24 -23.88 -0.18 -8.71
N ILE A 25 -23.28 0.92 -8.27
CA ILE A 25 -21.91 1.29 -8.63
C ILE A 25 -21.07 0.13 -8.12
N SER A 26 -20.66 -0.76 -9.01
CA SER A 26 -19.68 -1.77 -8.65
C SER A 26 -18.36 -1.02 -8.49
N GLU A 27 -17.94 -0.86 -7.24
CA GLU A 27 -16.52 -0.73 -6.94
C GLU A 27 -15.85 -2.02 -7.43
N GLN A 28 -15.43 -2.03 -8.70
CA GLN A 28 -14.44 -2.99 -9.17
C GLN A 28 -13.12 -2.69 -8.46
N GLN A 29 -13.04 -3.05 -7.19
CA GLN A 29 -11.78 -3.11 -6.50
C GLN A 29 -11.24 -4.53 -6.67
N GLY A 30 -10.37 -4.69 -7.67
CA GLY A 30 -9.63 -5.93 -7.90
C GLY A 30 -8.93 -6.41 -6.63
N GLU A 31 -8.67 -7.72 -6.57
CA GLU A 31 -7.95 -8.30 -5.45
C GLU A 31 -6.59 -7.61 -5.25
N PRO A 32 -6.17 -7.40 -3.99
CA PRO A 32 -4.94 -6.68 -3.72
C PRO A 32 -3.73 -7.46 -4.24
N GLN A 33 -2.82 -6.77 -4.93
CA GLN A 33 -1.55 -7.35 -5.37
C GLN A 33 -0.61 -7.55 -4.18
N VAL A 34 0.00 -8.72 -4.06
CA VAL A 34 0.95 -9.01 -2.98
C VAL A 34 2.38 -8.70 -3.45
N ILE A 35 3.12 -7.97 -2.62
CA ILE A 35 4.55 -7.69 -2.79
C ILE A 35 5.27 -8.31 -1.60
N ASP A 36 6.04 -9.36 -1.86
CA ASP A 36 6.90 -9.98 -0.86
C ASP A 36 8.18 -9.17 -0.68
N LEU A 37 8.54 -8.90 0.57
CA LEU A 37 9.72 -8.14 0.96
C LEU A 37 10.45 -8.86 2.10
N THR A 38 11.77 -8.92 2.02
CA THR A 38 12.61 -9.65 2.97
C THR A 38 13.60 -8.70 3.64
N GLN A 39 13.49 -8.56 4.96
CA GLN A 39 14.47 -7.85 5.77
C GLN A 39 15.57 -8.78 6.26
N THR A 40 16.81 -8.39 5.98
CA THR A 40 18.02 -8.82 6.69
C THR A 40 18.62 -7.63 7.42
N GLY A 41 19.78 -7.77 8.07
CA GLY A 41 20.43 -6.66 8.75
C GLY A 41 20.58 -5.45 7.82
N CYS A 42 19.95 -4.33 8.18
CA CYS A 42 20.01 -3.03 7.49
C CYS A 42 19.50 -2.98 6.04
N GLN A 43 18.80 -4.02 5.57
CA GLN A 43 18.46 -4.17 4.15
C GLN A 43 17.05 -4.71 3.92
N PHE A 44 16.51 -4.36 2.75
CA PHE A 44 15.49 -5.13 2.05
C PHE A 44 16.10 -5.74 0.79
N LEU A 45 15.99 -7.06 0.63
CA LEU A 45 16.74 -7.79 -0.40
C LEU A 45 16.25 -7.50 -1.82
N GLU A 46 14.96 -7.23 -1.99
CA GLU A 46 14.33 -7.09 -3.31
C GLU A 46 14.72 -5.79 -4.01
N THR A 47 15.17 -4.78 -3.26
CA THR A 47 15.55 -3.46 -3.78
C THR A 47 17.05 -3.24 -3.82
N GLU A 48 17.82 -3.94 -2.99
CA GLU A 48 19.28 -3.95 -3.06
C GLU A 48 19.78 -4.70 -4.29
N SER A 49 21.01 -4.42 -4.73
CA SER A 49 21.63 -5.14 -5.85
C SER A 49 22.01 -6.58 -5.48
N LYS A 50 22.20 -6.85 -4.18
CA LYS A 50 22.58 -8.14 -3.59
C LYS A 50 22.27 -8.16 -2.10
N ASP A 51 22.33 -9.35 -1.50
CA ASP A 51 22.43 -9.49 -0.04
C ASP A 51 23.87 -9.18 0.41
N TYR A 52 24.05 -8.17 1.24
CA TYR A 52 25.37 -7.80 1.77
C TYR A 52 25.71 -8.56 3.06
N GLN A 53 24.76 -9.34 3.58
CA GLN A 53 24.95 -10.19 4.76
C GLN A 53 25.46 -9.42 5.97
N PHE A 54 24.94 -8.20 6.18
CA PHE A 54 25.28 -7.42 7.35
C PHE A 54 24.83 -8.13 8.62
N ASN A 55 25.76 -8.32 9.55
CA ASN A 55 25.49 -8.89 10.86
C ASN A 55 25.22 -7.77 11.86
N THR A 56 24.05 -7.80 12.50
CA THR A 56 23.54 -6.72 13.34
C THR A 56 22.86 -7.30 14.56
N ASN A 57 23.15 -6.75 15.74
CA ASN A 57 22.46 -7.14 16.97
C ASN A 57 21.63 -5.99 17.56
N SER A 58 21.68 -4.82 16.94
CA SER A 58 20.99 -3.63 17.40
C SER A 58 20.69 -2.66 16.25
N LYS A 59 19.74 -1.74 16.49
CA LYS A 59 19.47 -0.59 15.62
C LYS A 59 20.75 0.20 15.29
N GLN A 60 21.60 0.42 16.29
CA GLN A 60 22.81 1.23 16.19
C GLN A 60 23.86 0.62 15.23
N ASP A 61 23.90 -0.71 15.12
CA ASP A 61 24.77 -1.37 14.14
C ASP A 61 24.42 -0.92 12.73
N CYS A 62 23.13 -0.84 12.41
CA CYS A 62 22.68 -0.38 11.10
C CYS A 62 22.86 1.10 10.86
N GLU A 63 22.70 1.95 11.86
CA GLU A 63 23.04 3.38 11.73
C GLU A 63 24.51 3.54 11.35
N ARG A 64 25.41 2.83 12.04
CA ARG A 64 26.84 2.82 11.75
C ARG A 64 27.14 2.25 10.37
N ILE A 65 26.63 1.06 10.04
CA ILE A 65 26.86 0.41 8.74
C ILE A 65 26.38 1.31 7.60
N ASN A 66 25.19 1.90 7.71
CA ASN A 66 24.64 2.75 6.66
C ASN A 66 25.42 4.05 6.51
N SER A 67 25.92 4.64 7.62
CA SER A 67 26.78 5.83 7.53
C SER A 67 28.06 5.60 6.72
N GLN A 68 28.52 4.34 6.62
CA GLN A 68 29.74 3.95 5.92
C GLN A 68 29.47 3.43 4.50
N THR A 69 28.35 2.74 4.29
CA THR A 69 28.12 1.96 3.06
C THR A 69 27.06 2.57 2.14
N LEU A 70 26.16 3.41 2.64
CA LEU A 70 25.00 3.87 1.88
C LEU A 70 25.38 4.64 0.61
N ALA A 71 26.38 5.50 0.70
CA ALA A 71 26.80 6.34 -0.42
C ALA A 71 27.18 5.52 -1.67
N GLU A 72 27.76 4.33 -1.47
CA GLU A 72 28.21 3.44 -2.53
C GLU A 72 27.05 2.61 -3.10
N ARG A 73 26.13 2.13 -2.26
CA ARG A 73 25.05 1.21 -2.68
C ARG A 73 23.78 1.90 -3.19
N GLN A 74 23.47 3.12 -2.74
CA GLN A 74 22.18 3.77 -3.03
C GLN A 74 21.92 3.98 -4.53
N GLY A 75 22.97 4.15 -5.33
CA GLY A 75 22.86 4.27 -6.79
C GLY A 75 22.45 2.98 -7.49
N GLU A 76 22.56 1.83 -6.82
CA GLU A 76 22.22 0.51 -7.35
C GLU A 76 20.82 0.05 -6.95
N PHE A 77 20.09 0.84 -6.16
CA PHE A 77 18.74 0.47 -5.73
C PHE A 77 17.81 0.30 -6.93
N LYS A 78 17.06 -0.80 -6.92
CA LYS A 78 16.02 -1.09 -7.90
C LYS A 78 14.67 -0.62 -7.34
N PRO A 79 14.09 0.46 -7.89
CA PRO A 79 12.79 0.93 -7.42
C PRO A 79 11.68 -0.08 -7.70
N LEU A 80 10.71 -0.17 -6.80
CA LEU A 80 9.46 -0.87 -7.11
C LEU A 80 8.61 0.04 -8.01
N ASN A 81 8.32 -0.41 -9.22
CA ASN A 81 7.46 0.31 -10.17
C ASN A 81 6.08 -0.33 -10.16
N LEU A 82 5.09 0.38 -9.65
CA LEU A 82 3.74 -0.11 -9.38
C LEU A 82 2.69 0.74 -10.10
N GLN A 83 1.51 0.17 -10.31
CA GLN A 83 0.34 0.91 -10.79
C GLN A 83 -0.46 1.43 -9.57
N PRO A 84 -1.29 2.47 -9.71
CA PRO A 84 -2.27 2.79 -8.69
C PRO A 84 -3.20 1.60 -8.41
N GLY A 85 -3.44 1.27 -7.14
CA GLY A 85 -4.22 0.08 -6.80
C GLY A 85 -4.07 -0.38 -5.35
N LYS A 86 -4.72 -1.51 -5.04
CA LYS A 86 -4.63 -2.15 -3.72
C LYS A 86 -3.41 -3.07 -3.65
N TYR A 87 -2.68 -2.98 -2.55
CA TYR A 87 -1.48 -3.77 -2.30
C TYR A 87 -1.47 -4.38 -0.89
N ILE A 88 -0.81 -5.52 -0.77
CA ILE A 88 -0.33 -6.09 0.49
C ILE A 88 1.19 -6.14 0.40
N PHE A 89 1.88 -5.38 1.23
CA PHE A 89 3.31 -5.59 1.45
C PHE A 89 3.46 -6.69 2.49
N ARG A 90 3.90 -7.87 2.06
CA ARG A 90 4.18 -9.02 2.91
C ARG A 90 5.65 -9.01 3.29
N VAL A 91 5.94 -8.61 4.51
CA VAL A 91 7.32 -8.34 4.95
C VAL A 91 7.77 -9.43 5.91
N THR A 92 8.95 -9.99 5.70
CA THR A 92 9.56 -11.01 6.57
C THR A 92 10.82 -10.48 7.22
N ASN A 93 10.97 -10.65 8.55
CA ASN A 93 12.30 -10.56 9.18
C ASN A 93 12.99 -11.91 9.04
N SER A 94 13.98 -12.01 8.15
CA SER A 94 14.64 -13.29 7.83
C SER A 94 15.53 -13.78 8.98
N ASN A 95 16.41 -12.91 9.48
CA ASN A 95 17.51 -13.33 10.36
C ASN A 95 17.96 -12.29 11.41
N VAL A 96 17.27 -11.15 11.53
CA VAL A 96 17.68 -10.10 12.46
C VAL A 96 17.20 -10.45 13.88
N PRO A 97 18.09 -10.50 14.89
CA PRO A 97 17.80 -11.06 16.22
C PRO A 97 17.07 -10.08 17.16
N TYR A 98 16.28 -9.14 16.61
CA TYR A 98 15.46 -8.20 17.35
C TYR A 98 14.17 -7.88 16.57
N GLU A 99 13.19 -7.25 17.23
CA GLU A 99 11.92 -6.90 16.58
C GLU A 99 12.11 -5.78 15.56
N LEU A 100 11.54 -5.98 14.37
CA LEU A 100 11.55 -5.01 13.28
C LEU A 100 10.16 -4.43 13.03
N GLY A 101 10.12 -3.45 12.14
CA GLY A 101 8.88 -2.90 11.61
C GLY A 101 8.94 -2.69 10.11
N PHE A 102 7.93 -2.04 9.59
CA PHE A 102 7.84 -1.59 8.21
C PHE A 102 7.18 -0.23 8.20
N TYR A 103 7.67 0.67 7.34
CA TYR A 103 7.04 1.96 7.13
C TYR A 103 7.12 2.39 5.67
N LEU A 104 5.98 2.40 5.00
CA LEU A 104 5.79 2.96 3.66
C LEU A 104 5.09 4.33 3.75
N ARG A 105 5.62 5.33 3.05
CA ARG A 105 5.15 6.72 3.08
C ARG A 105 5.50 7.47 1.80
N GLY A 106 4.84 8.60 1.56
CA GLY A 106 5.24 9.51 0.49
C GLY A 106 6.68 10.03 0.67
N GLU A 107 7.40 10.21 -0.43
CA GLU A 107 8.76 10.74 -0.43
C GLU A 107 8.77 12.25 -0.13
N GLY A 108 9.64 12.69 0.79
CA GLY A 108 9.80 14.11 1.14
C GLY A 108 8.48 14.78 1.55
N LEU A 109 8.13 15.89 0.91
CA LEU A 109 6.90 16.65 1.20
C LEU A 109 5.62 15.85 0.90
N ASN A 110 5.69 14.79 0.09
CA ASN A 110 4.54 13.95 -0.22
C ASN A 110 4.08 13.13 0.98
N GLN A 111 4.91 12.96 2.02
CA GLN A 111 4.54 12.25 3.26
C GLN A 111 3.27 12.83 3.92
N ALA A 112 2.98 14.12 3.72
CA ALA A 112 1.81 14.79 4.26
C ALA A 112 0.52 14.54 3.47
N ARG A 113 0.61 14.08 2.22
CA ARG A 113 -0.52 14.00 1.28
C ARG A 113 -0.81 12.58 0.80
N LEU A 114 0.22 11.75 0.65
CA LEU A 114 0.09 10.40 0.12
C LEU A 114 -0.27 9.39 1.23
N PRO A 115 -0.97 8.29 0.87
CA PRO A 115 -1.21 7.17 1.76
C PRO A 115 0.06 6.66 2.45
N LYS A 116 -0.09 6.16 3.67
CA LYS A 116 1.00 5.58 4.46
C LYS A 116 0.52 4.36 5.23
N VAL A 117 1.41 3.41 5.46
CA VAL A 117 1.16 2.25 6.30
C VAL A 117 2.42 1.92 7.09
N SER A 118 2.25 1.58 8.37
CA SER A 118 3.35 1.20 9.25
C SER A 118 2.91 0.19 10.29
N GLY A 119 3.85 -0.62 10.78
CA GLY A 119 3.66 -1.42 11.98
C GLY A 119 4.92 -2.18 12.37
N GLY A 120 4.89 -2.77 13.57
CA GLY A 120 5.96 -3.59 14.15
C GLY A 120 5.62 -5.08 14.12
N GLY A 121 6.13 -5.83 15.11
CA GLY A 121 5.82 -7.24 15.31
C GLY A 121 6.59 -8.21 14.42
N LEU A 122 7.61 -7.74 13.71
CA LEU A 122 8.48 -8.57 12.88
C LEU A 122 9.66 -9.12 13.70
N THR A 123 9.40 -10.06 14.60
CA THR A 123 10.47 -10.82 15.27
C THR A 123 11.15 -11.78 14.28
N THR A 124 12.31 -12.35 14.64
CA THR A 124 13.07 -13.23 13.74
C THR A 124 12.22 -14.36 13.19
N GLY A 125 12.25 -14.55 11.87
CA GLY A 125 11.47 -15.54 11.13
C GLY A 125 9.98 -15.20 10.93
N VAL A 126 9.50 -14.07 11.44
CA VAL A 126 8.08 -13.68 11.34
C VAL A 126 7.82 -12.88 10.08
N THR A 127 6.68 -13.16 9.46
CA THR A 127 6.10 -12.43 8.33
C THR A 127 4.84 -11.68 8.76
N GLN A 128 4.68 -10.44 8.29
CA GLN A 128 3.49 -9.61 8.53
C GLN A 128 2.99 -8.96 7.23
N ASP A 129 1.67 -8.74 7.14
CA ASP A 129 1.01 -8.14 5.98
C ASP A 129 0.59 -6.68 6.27
N TYR A 130 1.03 -5.76 5.40
CA TYR A 130 0.71 -4.33 5.48
C TYR A 130 -0.12 -3.91 4.26
N LYS A 131 -1.42 -3.73 4.48
CA LYS A 131 -2.38 -3.39 3.43
C LYS A 131 -2.40 -1.89 3.16
N ILE A 132 -2.40 -1.50 1.89
CA ILE A 132 -2.51 -0.10 1.48
C ILE A 132 -3.18 0.02 0.10
N THR A 133 -3.84 1.15 -0.14
CA THR A 133 -4.24 1.55 -1.50
C THR A 133 -3.31 2.67 -1.95
N LEU A 134 -2.54 2.42 -3.01
CA LEU A 134 -1.61 3.37 -3.59
C LEU A 134 -2.30 4.21 -4.66
N VAL A 135 -2.04 5.51 -4.61
CA VAL A 135 -2.33 6.46 -5.69
C VAL A 135 -1.04 6.88 -6.37
N SER A 136 -1.11 7.42 -7.59
CA SER A 136 0.08 7.88 -8.29
C SER A 136 0.90 8.85 -7.44
N GLY A 137 2.22 8.66 -7.45
CA GLY A 137 3.14 9.42 -6.62
C GLY A 137 4.45 8.69 -6.35
N LYS A 138 5.37 9.40 -5.69
CA LYS A 138 6.64 8.86 -5.23
C LYS A 138 6.55 8.53 -3.75
N TYR A 139 6.91 7.31 -3.41
CA TYR A 139 6.91 6.78 -2.05
C TYR A 139 8.29 6.22 -1.73
N VAL A 140 8.53 6.03 -0.45
CA VAL A 140 9.65 5.26 0.07
C VAL A 140 9.17 4.30 1.14
N PHE A 141 9.79 3.13 1.23
CA PHE A 141 9.66 2.28 2.40
C PHE A 141 10.98 2.08 3.11
N SER A 142 10.90 1.79 4.41
CA SER A 142 12.06 1.58 5.28
C SER A 142 11.67 0.78 6.52
N CYS A 143 12.65 0.42 7.34
CA CYS A 143 12.44 -0.05 8.71
C CYS A 143 13.21 0.84 9.70
N PRO A 144 12.53 1.65 10.53
CA PRO A 144 13.21 2.47 11.55
C PRO A 144 13.88 1.65 12.67
N LEU A 145 13.40 0.44 12.93
CA LEU A 145 13.93 -0.46 13.98
C LEU A 145 15.12 -1.28 13.50
N ASN A 146 15.20 -1.57 12.21
CA ASN A 146 16.35 -2.11 11.49
C ASN A 146 16.81 -1.07 10.46
N PRO A 147 17.46 0.03 10.88
CA PRO A 147 17.67 1.20 10.03
C PRO A 147 18.12 0.80 8.64
N THR A 148 17.16 0.85 7.73
CA THR A 148 17.40 0.66 6.31
C THR A 148 17.42 2.02 5.64
N PRO A 149 17.96 2.12 4.43
CA PRO A 149 17.67 3.25 3.56
C PRO A 149 16.17 3.42 3.31
N ASP A 150 15.83 4.58 2.78
CA ASP A 150 14.56 4.81 2.13
C ASP A 150 14.60 4.24 0.71
N TYR A 151 13.93 3.10 0.51
CA TYR A 151 13.87 2.42 -0.78
C TYR A 151 12.74 2.99 -1.65
N PRO A 152 13.02 3.38 -2.91
CA PRO A 152 12.06 4.09 -3.74
C PRO A 152 10.95 3.17 -4.28
N VAL A 153 9.73 3.71 -4.27
CA VAL A 153 8.55 3.12 -4.91
C VAL A 153 7.90 4.18 -5.78
N ILE A 154 7.76 3.87 -7.07
CA ILE A 154 7.18 4.76 -8.07
C ILE A 154 5.81 4.20 -8.45
N VAL A 155 4.76 5.01 -8.26
CA VAL A 155 3.38 4.64 -8.60
C VAL A 155 2.91 5.50 -9.75
N GLN A 156 2.66 4.92 -10.91
CA GLN A 156 2.25 5.64 -12.13
C GLN A 156 1.39 4.77 -13.04
#